data_AF-A0A949T8H5-F1
#
_entry.id   AF-A0A949T8H5-F1
#
_cell.length_a   1.000
_cell.length_b   1.000
_cell.length_c   1.000
_cell.angle_alpha   90.00
_cell.angle_beta   90.00
_cell.angle_gamma   90.00
#
_symmetry.space_group_name_H-M   'P 1'
#
loop_
_entity.id
_entity.type
_entity.pdbx_description
1 polymer ?
#
loop_
_entity_poly.entity_id
_entity_poly.type
_entity_poly.pdbx_seq_one_letter_code
_entity_poly.pdbx_strand_id
1 'polypeptide(L)'
;MNSDKKDIFINDLKNFVSRQQAINLSLKDSINCCNMFDSENMYDEEEKLILLVLSKNSKNTTQQGDSLETLMKSLFRRVKFIDDVQITNRDLPIGQIDLQLTPIDDIAYKVLGLINEEPCGLIGECKNYKSSNKVEREEIEKTCWRACKSGSLSFFIAPNFTSGALKEVEEFNQYKADICKKHCGIFIVPINLEMIQAVISHKINFCYFIKWAIHRSKSHNITPHLRAFKN
;
A
#
# COMPACT_ATOMS: atom_id res chain seq x y z
N MET A 1 9.33 9.88 -22.50
CA MET A 1 9.23 11.01 -21.55
C MET A 1 8.54 10.59 -20.24
N ASN A 2 8.90 9.45 -19.63
CA ASN A 2 8.30 8.96 -18.37
C ASN A 2 9.33 8.58 -17.28
N SER A 3 10.64 8.78 -17.50
CA SER A 3 11.68 8.47 -16.49
C SER A 3 11.72 9.50 -15.35
N ASP A 4 11.68 10.79 -15.67
CA ASP A 4 11.87 11.87 -14.69
C ASP A 4 10.86 11.82 -13.54
N LYS A 5 9.62 11.41 -13.81
CA LYS A 5 8.56 11.30 -12.81
C LYS A 5 8.66 10.05 -11.94
N LYS A 6 9.13 8.92 -12.50
CA LYS A 6 9.44 7.70 -11.72
C LYS A 6 10.66 7.95 -10.83
N ASP A 7 11.63 8.71 -11.33
CA ASP A 7 12.81 9.11 -10.57
C ASP A 7 12.45 10.02 -9.40
N ILE A 8 11.48 10.94 -9.56
CA ILE A 8 10.96 11.75 -8.44
C ILE A 8 10.37 10.86 -7.33
N PHE A 9 9.55 9.86 -7.67
CA PHE A 9 9.00 8.93 -6.68
C PHE A 9 10.10 8.14 -5.96
N ILE A 10 11.04 7.55 -6.70
CA ILE A 10 12.11 6.74 -6.12
C ILE A 10 13.05 7.59 -5.26
N ASN A 11 13.41 8.79 -5.71
CA ASN A 11 14.26 9.70 -4.94
C ASN A 11 13.56 10.17 -3.66
N ASP A 12 12.27 10.50 -3.74
CA ASP A 12 11.49 10.84 -2.55
C ASP A 12 11.44 9.69 -1.54
N LEU A 13 11.15 8.47 -2.01
CA LEU A 13 11.10 7.28 -1.18
C LEU A 13 12.46 6.96 -0.55
N LYS A 14 13.55 7.04 -1.32
CA LYS A 14 14.92 6.84 -0.79
C LYS A 14 15.28 7.89 0.25
N ASN A 15 14.95 9.16 0.01
CA ASN A 15 15.16 10.23 0.98
C ASN A 15 14.38 9.99 2.27
N PHE A 16 13.13 9.52 2.17
CA PHE A 16 12.33 9.14 3.32
C PHE A 16 12.98 7.97 4.09
N VAL A 17 13.38 6.90 3.39
CA VAL A 17 14.06 5.73 3.98
C VAL A 17 15.31 6.17 4.75
N SER A 18 16.19 6.95 4.14
CA SER A 18 17.44 7.42 4.77
C SER A 18 17.17 8.22 6.04
N ARG A 19 16.15 9.10 6.03
CA ARG A 19 15.75 9.85 7.24
C ARG A 19 15.22 8.94 8.34
N GLN A 20 14.38 7.96 7.98
CA GLN A 20 13.84 7.02 8.96
C GLN A 20 14.92 6.10 9.54
N GLN A 21 15.88 5.65 8.73
CA GLN A 21 17.03 4.89 9.20
C GLN A 21 17.87 5.69 10.20
N ALA A 22 18.14 6.97 9.92
CA ALA A 22 18.86 7.84 10.85
C ALA A 22 18.13 8.00 12.19
N ILE A 23 16.81 8.17 12.17
CA ILE A 23 15.97 8.22 13.40
C ILE A 23 16.04 6.89 14.14
N ASN A 24 15.84 5.76 13.46
CA ASN A 24 15.87 4.44 14.09
C ASN A 24 17.25 4.14 14.73
N LEU A 25 18.34 4.53 14.08
CA LEU A 25 19.69 4.40 14.63
C LEU A 25 19.88 5.26 15.89
N SER A 26 19.30 6.45 15.94
CA SER A 26 19.36 7.32 17.13
C SER A 26 18.53 6.80 18.31
N LEU A 27 17.55 5.93 18.04
CA LEU A 27 16.66 5.33 19.05
C LEU A 27 17.04 3.88 19.40
N LYS A 28 18.16 3.38 18.85
CA LYS A 28 18.56 1.96 18.91
C LYS A 28 18.71 1.43 20.34
N ASP A 29 19.10 2.27 21.29
CA ASP A 29 19.30 1.89 22.69
C ASP A 29 18.04 2.02 23.56
N SER A 30 16.98 2.66 23.06
CA SER A 30 15.75 2.96 23.83
C SER A 30 14.54 2.13 23.39
N ILE A 31 14.62 1.46 22.24
CA ILE A 31 13.53 0.64 21.71
C ILE A 31 14.12 -0.71 21.30
N ASN A 32 13.72 -1.80 21.98
CA ASN A 32 14.01 -3.19 21.60
C ASN A 32 13.51 -3.60 20.19
N CYS A 33 13.11 -2.65 19.33
CA CYS A 33 12.56 -2.86 17.99
C CYS A 33 13.62 -2.89 16.86
N CYS A 34 14.92 -3.02 17.18
CA CYS A 34 16.02 -2.76 16.23
C CYS A 34 16.13 -3.69 15.03
N ASN A 35 15.27 -4.71 14.89
CA ASN A 35 15.27 -5.59 13.71
C ASN A 35 14.08 -5.35 12.78
N MET A 36 13.17 -4.40 13.05
CA MET A 36 11.90 -4.26 12.30
C MET A 36 12.05 -3.80 10.83
N PHE A 37 13.22 -3.31 10.42
CA PHE A 37 13.44 -2.74 9.08
C PHE A 37 14.73 -3.24 8.40
N ASP A 38 15.11 -4.51 8.62
CA ASP A 38 16.38 -5.09 8.10
C ASP A 38 16.62 -4.85 6.60
N SER A 39 17.89 -4.72 6.24
CA SER A 39 18.35 -4.19 4.95
C SER A 39 18.41 -5.21 3.81
N GLU A 40 18.39 -6.52 4.09
CA GLU A 40 18.50 -7.54 3.05
C GLU A 40 17.12 -7.91 2.50
N ASN A 41 16.69 -7.25 1.43
CA ASN A 41 15.50 -7.64 0.68
C ASN A 41 15.90 -8.11 -0.73
N MET A 42 15.95 -9.42 -0.90
CA MET A 42 15.94 -10.04 -2.22
C MET A 42 14.49 -10.24 -2.66
N TYR A 43 14.14 -9.74 -3.85
CA TYR A 43 12.79 -9.77 -4.41
C TYR A 43 12.70 -10.67 -5.66
N ASP A 44 13.58 -11.66 -5.78
CA ASP A 44 13.74 -12.43 -7.03
C ASP A 44 12.44 -13.16 -7.44
N GLU A 45 11.63 -13.58 -6.48
CA GLU A 45 10.30 -14.18 -6.73
C GLU A 45 9.26 -13.10 -7.02
N GLU A 46 9.20 -12.03 -6.21
CA GLU A 46 8.26 -10.94 -6.40
C GLU A 46 8.46 -10.19 -7.72
N GLU A 47 9.69 -10.11 -8.22
CA GLU A 47 10.00 -9.53 -9.53
C GLU A 47 9.35 -10.34 -10.67
N LYS A 48 9.39 -11.67 -10.60
CA LYS A 48 8.69 -12.53 -11.57
C LYS A 48 7.18 -12.39 -11.46
N LEU A 49 6.66 -12.34 -10.23
CA LEU A 49 5.23 -12.21 -9.97
C LEU A 49 4.67 -10.87 -10.46
N ILE A 50 5.32 -9.74 -10.14
CA ILE A 50 4.82 -8.42 -10.55
C ILE A 50 4.85 -8.25 -12.08
N LEU A 51 5.84 -8.82 -12.77
CA LEU A 51 5.88 -8.82 -14.24
C LEU A 51 4.70 -9.60 -14.84
N LEU A 52 4.31 -10.72 -14.23
CA LEU A 52 3.16 -11.51 -14.67
C LEU A 52 1.83 -10.79 -14.39
N VAL A 53 1.69 -10.18 -13.21
CA VAL A 53 0.53 -9.37 -12.82
C VAL A 53 0.32 -8.20 -13.78
N LEU A 54 1.40 -7.49 -14.13
CA LEU A 54 1.36 -6.34 -15.05
C LEU A 54 1.34 -6.72 -16.54
N SER A 55 1.45 -8.00 -16.88
CA SER A 55 1.53 -8.43 -18.28
C SER A 55 0.23 -8.14 -19.03
N LYS A 56 0.31 -7.32 -20.09
CA LYS A 56 -0.84 -6.96 -20.94
C LYS A 56 -1.28 -8.07 -21.89
N ASN A 57 -0.48 -9.13 -22.01
CA ASN A 57 -0.65 -10.19 -23.01
C ASN A 57 -1.21 -11.50 -22.42
N SER A 58 -1.49 -11.57 -21.11
CA SER A 58 -2.08 -12.75 -20.52
C SER A 58 -3.52 -12.95 -20.98
N LYS A 59 -3.82 -14.10 -21.59
CA LYS A 59 -5.19 -14.54 -21.84
C LYS A 59 -5.86 -15.13 -20.59
N ASN A 60 -5.10 -15.39 -19.53
CA ASN A 60 -5.56 -16.08 -18.33
C ASN A 60 -5.62 -15.12 -17.12
N THR A 61 -6.81 -14.56 -16.88
CA THR A 61 -7.07 -13.66 -15.75
C THR A 61 -6.99 -14.36 -14.39
N THR A 62 -7.29 -15.67 -14.33
CA THR A 62 -7.19 -16.46 -13.10
C THR A 62 -5.73 -16.56 -12.64
N GLN A 63 -4.82 -16.89 -13.55
CA GLN A 63 -3.38 -16.95 -13.24
C GLN A 63 -2.82 -15.60 -12.79
N GLN A 64 -3.31 -14.50 -13.37
CA GLN A 64 -2.93 -13.16 -12.93
C GLN A 64 -3.45 -12.83 -11.52
N GLY A 65 -4.68 -13.24 -11.20
CA GLY A 65 -5.24 -13.14 -9.86
C GLY A 65 -4.45 -13.95 -8.84
N ASP A 66 -4.08 -15.19 -9.17
CA ASP A 66 -3.26 -16.06 -8.31
C ASP A 66 -1.87 -15.46 -8.06
N SER A 67 -1.29 -14.86 -9.10
CA SER A 67 0.00 -14.19 -9.01
C SER A 67 -0.08 -12.92 -8.18
N LEU A 68 -1.18 -12.16 -8.29
CA LEU A 68 -1.45 -10.99 -7.45
C LEU A 68 -1.57 -11.42 -5.98
N GLU A 69 -2.32 -12.48 -5.69
CA GLU A 69 -2.48 -13.00 -4.33
C GLU A 69 -1.15 -13.43 -3.74
N THR A 70 -0.37 -14.20 -4.50
CA THR A 70 0.96 -14.66 -4.10
C THR A 70 1.90 -13.48 -3.85
N LEU A 71 1.89 -12.49 -4.75
CA LEU A 71 2.69 -11.28 -4.60
C LEU A 71 2.32 -10.49 -3.35
N MET A 72 1.02 -10.24 -3.10
CA MET A 72 0.56 -9.49 -1.94
C MET A 72 0.90 -10.21 -0.64
N LYS A 73 0.69 -11.53 -0.57
CA LYS A 73 1.10 -12.35 0.58
C LYS A 73 2.60 -12.24 0.83
N SER A 74 3.41 -12.38 -0.22
CA SER A 74 4.87 -12.32 -0.09
C SER A 74 5.35 -10.96 0.41
N LEU A 75 4.84 -9.87 -0.18
CA LEU A 75 5.22 -8.51 0.18
C LEU A 75 4.77 -8.14 1.61
N PHE A 76 3.52 -8.44 1.99
CA PHE A 76 3.03 -8.10 3.33
C PHE A 76 3.64 -8.98 4.43
N ARG A 77 4.04 -10.23 4.15
CA ARG A 77 4.82 -11.04 5.11
C ARG A 77 6.22 -10.49 5.40
N ARG A 78 6.79 -9.69 4.49
CA ARG A 78 8.05 -8.97 4.74
C ARG A 78 7.87 -7.80 5.70
N VAL A 79 6.63 -7.39 5.94
CA VAL A 79 6.30 -6.33 6.89
C VAL A 79 6.38 -6.89 8.30
N LYS A 80 7.53 -6.73 8.96
CA LYS A 80 7.89 -7.43 10.21
C LYS A 80 6.97 -7.20 11.41
N PHE A 81 6.01 -6.30 11.32
CA PHE A 81 5.00 -6.03 12.37
C PHE A 81 3.60 -6.53 11.99
N ILE A 82 3.49 -7.26 10.87
CA ILE A 82 2.29 -8.01 10.47
C ILE A 82 2.57 -9.48 10.80
N ASP A 83 1.74 -10.05 11.67
CA ASP A 83 1.82 -11.46 12.09
C ASP A 83 1.19 -12.38 11.03
N ASP A 84 0.03 -11.97 10.50
CA ASP A 84 -0.74 -12.78 9.57
C ASP A 84 -1.34 -11.96 8.42
N VAL A 85 -1.47 -12.62 7.26
CA VAL A 85 -2.04 -12.08 6.02
C VAL A 85 -3.11 -13.05 5.53
N GLN A 86 -4.38 -12.71 5.75
CA GLN A 86 -5.52 -13.52 5.35
C GLN A 86 -6.17 -12.97 4.08
N ILE A 87 -6.59 -13.87 3.19
CA ILE A 87 -7.44 -13.53 2.03
C ILE A 87 -8.89 -13.72 2.45
N THR A 88 -9.65 -12.64 2.51
CA THR A 88 -11.04 -12.66 2.98
C THR A 88 -12.06 -12.70 1.84
N ASN A 89 -11.65 -12.30 0.64
CA ASN A 89 -12.43 -12.40 -0.57
C ASN A 89 -11.52 -12.66 -1.77
N ARG A 90 -11.98 -13.47 -2.73
CA ARG A 90 -11.21 -13.91 -3.89
C ARG A 90 -12.13 -14.02 -5.11
N ASP A 91 -12.09 -13.01 -5.97
CA ASP A 91 -12.78 -12.97 -7.26
C ASP A 91 -11.75 -12.80 -8.38
N LEU A 92 -11.03 -13.90 -8.65
CA LEU A 92 -9.94 -13.93 -9.63
C LEU A 92 -10.36 -13.67 -11.07
N PRO A 93 -11.56 -14.08 -11.55
CA PRO A 93 -12.02 -13.74 -12.90
C PRO A 93 -11.97 -12.24 -13.21
N ILE A 94 -12.23 -11.40 -12.20
CA ILE A 94 -12.12 -9.93 -12.31
C ILE A 94 -10.82 -9.37 -11.71
N GLY A 95 -9.94 -10.25 -11.22
CA GLY A 95 -8.63 -9.90 -10.66
C GLY A 95 -8.72 -9.20 -9.31
N GLN A 96 -9.73 -9.51 -8.49
CA GLN A 96 -9.91 -8.90 -7.17
C GLN A 96 -9.58 -9.87 -6.03
N ILE A 97 -8.82 -9.38 -5.06
CA ILE A 97 -8.63 -10.04 -3.75
C ILE A 97 -8.76 -9.01 -2.64
N ASP A 98 -9.35 -9.40 -1.52
CA ASP A 98 -9.38 -8.59 -0.30
C ASP A 98 -8.48 -9.24 0.76
N LEU A 99 -7.74 -8.42 1.49
CA LEU A 99 -6.75 -8.79 2.50
C LEU A 99 -7.23 -8.32 3.88
N GLN A 100 -6.98 -9.15 4.89
CA GLN A 100 -6.95 -8.74 6.29
C GLN A 100 -5.54 -8.95 6.82
N LEU A 101 -4.97 -7.90 7.41
CA LEU A 101 -3.62 -7.90 7.94
C LEU A 101 -3.70 -7.81 9.47
N THR A 102 -3.15 -8.79 10.15
CA THR A 102 -3.14 -8.84 11.61
C THR A 102 -1.81 -8.26 12.11
N PRO A 103 -1.79 -7.12 12.81
CA PRO A 103 -0.56 -6.62 13.42
C PRO A 103 -0.13 -7.53 14.57
N ILE A 104 1.17 -7.60 14.85
CA ILE A 104 1.72 -8.36 16.00
C ILE A 104 1.18 -7.81 17.32
N ASP A 105 1.13 -6.48 17.44
CA ASP A 105 0.59 -5.74 18.58
C ASP A 105 0.30 -4.28 18.21
N ASP A 106 -0.18 -3.47 19.17
CA ASP A 106 -0.46 -2.05 18.97
C ASP A 106 0.80 -1.19 18.75
N ILE A 107 2.00 -1.69 19.08
CA ILE A 107 3.26 -0.99 18.80
C ILE A 107 3.49 -0.90 17.28
N ALA A 108 2.98 -1.87 16.51
CA ALA A 108 2.99 -1.83 15.04
C ALA A 108 2.44 -0.49 14.49
N TYR A 109 1.34 0.02 15.04
CA TYR A 109 0.74 1.27 14.59
C TYR A 109 1.63 2.48 14.89
N LYS A 110 2.29 2.50 16.05
CA LYS A 110 3.26 3.55 16.39
C LYS A 110 4.46 3.53 15.45
N VAL A 111 4.96 2.34 15.13
CA VAL A 111 6.07 2.14 14.17
C VAL A 111 5.68 2.60 12.75
N LEU A 112 4.42 2.40 12.36
CA LEU A 112 3.83 2.93 11.13
C LEU A 112 3.62 4.45 11.11
N GLY A 113 3.81 5.14 12.24
CA GLY A 113 3.60 6.58 12.36
C GLY A 113 2.14 6.99 12.61
N LEU A 114 1.34 6.10 13.20
CA LEU A 114 -0.06 6.31 13.60
C LEU A 114 -0.16 6.53 15.12
N ILE A 115 0.64 7.47 15.65
CA ILE A 115 0.69 7.77 17.09
C ILE A 115 -0.62 8.45 17.51
N ASN A 116 -1.35 7.84 18.47
CA ASN A 116 -2.70 8.27 18.91
C ASN A 116 -3.74 8.26 17.78
N GLU A 117 -3.45 7.53 16.71
CA GLU A 117 -4.32 7.35 15.57
C GLU A 117 -4.41 5.85 15.25
N GLU A 118 -4.50 4.99 16.27
CA GLU A 118 -4.55 3.54 16.07
C GLU A 118 -5.89 3.15 15.41
N PRO A 119 -5.88 2.56 14.20
CA PRO A 119 -7.08 1.99 13.60
C PRO A 119 -7.45 0.70 14.33
N CYS A 120 -8.71 0.29 14.23
CA CYS A 120 -9.19 -0.99 14.75
C CYS A 120 -8.65 -2.21 13.98
N GLY A 121 -8.05 -1.99 12.81
CA GLY A 121 -7.47 -3.04 11.98
C GLY A 121 -6.81 -2.51 10.72
N LEU A 122 -6.17 -3.42 9.99
CA LEU A 122 -5.54 -3.17 8.70
C LEU A 122 -6.21 -4.07 7.65
N ILE A 123 -6.75 -3.47 6.61
CA ILE A 123 -7.37 -4.18 5.50
C ILE A 123 -6.75 -3.76 4.17
N GLY A 124 -6.87 -4.62 3.17
CA GLY A 124 -6.43 -4.33 1.81
C GLY A 124 -7.49 -4.73 0.80
N GLU A 125 -7.60 -3.98 -0.28
CA GLU A 125 -8.34 -4.36 -1.46
C GLU A 125 -7.40 -4.23 -2.65
N CYS A 126 -7.16 -5.34 -3.34
CA CYS A 126 -6.27 -5.39 -4.48
C CYS A 126 -7.08 -5.74 -5.72
N LYS A 127 -6.97 -4.89 -6.74
CA LYS A 127 -7.62 -5.09 -8.02
C LYS A 127 -6.56 -5.15 -9.09
N ASN A 128 -6.64 -6.09 -10.01
CA ASN A 128 -5.80 -6.14 -11.22
C ASN A 128 -6.69 -6.14 -12.45
N TYR A 129 -7.36 -5.01 -12.66
CA TYR A 129 -8.14 -4.80 -13.87
C TYR A 129 -7.27 -4.84 -15.13
N LYS A 130 -7.87 -5.23 -16.27
CA LYS A 130 -7.24 -5.08 -17.58
C LYS A 130 -6.73 -3.64 -17.75
N SER A 131 -5.58 -3.46 -18.40
CA SER A 131 -4.86 -2.19 -18.46
C SER A 131 -5.65 -0.97 -18.99
N SER A 132 -6.78 -1.19 -19.67
CA SER A 132 -7.71 -0.14 -20.13
C SER A 132 -8.63 0.39 -19.03
N ASN A 133 -8.88 -0.41 -18.00
CA ASN A 133 -9.84 -0.12 -16.95
C ASN A 133 -9.11 0.54 -15.78
N LYS A 134 -9.68 1.63 -15.28
CA LYS A 134 -9.16 2.37 -14.14
C LYS A 134 -10.14 2.22 -12.99
N VAL A 135 -9.64 2.30 -11.77
CA VAL A 135 -10.49 2.37 -10.58
C VAL A 135 -11.28 3.68 -10.66
N GLU A 136 -12.60 3.55 -10.61
CA GLU A 136 -13.53 4.67 -10.62
C GLU A 136 -13.86 5.14 -9.20
N ARG A 137 -14.55 6.28 -9.12
CA ARG A 137 -14.88 6.93 -7.84
C ARG A 137 -15.72 6.02 -6.94
N GLU A 138 -16.73 5.36 -7.50
CA GLU A 138 -17.69 4.53 -6.77
C GLU A 138 -17.01 3.35 -6.05
N GLU A 139 -15.89 2.87 -6.58
CA GLU A 139 -15.10 1.80 -5.98
C GLU A 139 -14.33 2.28 -4.75
N ILE A 140 -13.78 3.49 -4.81
CA ILE A 140 -13.16 4.13 -3.66
C ILE A 140 -14.21 4.45 -2.60
N GLU A 141 -15.37 4.98 -2.99
CA GLU A 141 -16.46 5.26 -2.05
C GLU A 141 -16.85 4.00 -1.24
N LYS A 142 -17.02 2.84 -1.90
CA LYS A 142 -17.28 1.56 -1.21
C LYS A 142 -16.19 1.21 -0.20
N THR A 143 -14.94 1.50 -0.52
CA THR A 143 -13.79 1.29 0.37
C THR A 143 -13.85 2.22 1.57
N CYS A 144 -14.12 3.51 1.35
CA CYS A 144 -14.32 4.51 2.40
C CYS A 144 -15.41 4.08 3.39
N TRP A 145 -16.54 3.59 2.88
CA TRP A 145 -17.63 3.05 3.71
C TRP A 145 -17.20 1.85 4.55
N ARG A 146 -16.49 0.88 3.95
CA ARG A 146 -15.97 -0.29 4.68
C ARG A 146 -14.95 0.09 5.74
N ALA A 147 -14.04 1.01 5.41
CA ALA A 147 -13.01 1.52 6.31
C ALA A 147 -13.65 2.24 7.51
N CYS A 148 -14.61 3.16 7.29
CA CYS A 148 -15.35 3.80 8.38
C CYS A 148 -16.11 2.79 9.24
N LYS A 149 -16.82 1.83 8.62
CA LYS A 149 -17.64 0.85 9.36
C LYS A 149 -16.80 -0.05 10.27
N SER A 150 -15.61 -0.42 9.82
CA SER A 150 -14.70 -1.32 10.54
C SER A 150 -13.69 -0.58 11.43
N GLY A 151 -13.57 0.74 11.31
CA GLY A 151 -12.51 1.49 11.98
C GLY A 151 -11.11 1.21 11.43
N SER A 152 -10.98 0.66 10.22
CA SER A 152 -9.70 0.14 9.71
C SER A 152 -8.97 1.12 8.80
N LEU A 153 -7.64 1.07 8.80
CA LEU A 153 -6.83 1.65 7.72
C LEU A 153 -6.87 0.70 6.52
N SER A 154 -7.14 1.25 5.33
CA SER A 154 -7.39 0.45 4.13
C SER A 154 -6.36 0.75 3.05
N PHE A 155 -5.58 -0.25 2.65
CA PHE A 155 -4.77 -0.20 1.44
C PHE A 155 -5.65 -0.46 0.23
N PHE A 156 -5.59 0.39 -0.80
CA PHE A 156 -6.26 0.14 -2.07
C PHE A 156 -5.20 0.03 -3.17
N ILE A 157 -4.98 -1.18 -3.66
CA ILE A 157 -3.89 -1.53 -4.58
C ILE A 157 -4.48 -1.80 -5.97
N ALA A 158 -4.09 -1.03 -6.98
CA ALA A 158 -4.62 -1.20 -8.34
C ALA A 158 -3.64 -0.78 -9.44
N PRO A 159 -3.83 -1.17 -10.72
CA PRO A 159 -2.95 -0.69 -11.79
C PRO A 159 -3.00 0.83 -11.93
N ASN A 160 -4.21 1.41 -11.91
CA ASN A 160 -4.45 2.82 -12.22
C ASN A 160 -5.76 3.32 -11.60
N PHE A 161 -5.82 4.64 -11.38
CA PHE A 161 -6.97 5.34 -10.80
C PHE A 161 -7.42 6.48 -11.72
N THR A 162 -8.72 6.74 -11.78
CA THR A 162 -9.23 7.95 -12.43
C THR A 162 -8.98 9.19 -11.55
N SER A 163 -9.06 10.37 -12.15
CA SER A 163 -8.95 11.62 -11.37
C SER A 163 -10.08 11.73 -10.33
N GLY A 164 -11.27 11.20 -10.63
CA GLY A 164 -12.39 11.14 -9.68
C GLY A 164 -12.09 10.25 -8.48
N ALA A 165 -11.56 9.04 -8.72
CA ALA A 165 -11.14 8.14 -7.64
C ALA A 165 -10.07 8.75 -6.73
N LEU A 166 -9.06 9.42 -7.30
CA LEU A 166 -8.02 10.07 -6.51
C LEU A 166 -8.54 11.26 -5.69
N LYS A 167 -9.47 12.04 -6.26
CA LYS A 167 -10.12 13.14 -5.55
C LYS A 167 -10.96 12.63 -4.37
N GLU A 168 -11.67 11.52 -4.55
CA GLU A 168 -12.43 10.87 -3.48
C GLU A 168 -11.52 10.42 -2.32
N VAL A 169 -10.35 9.85 -2.62
CA VAL A 169 -9.36 9.52 -1.58
C VAL A 169 -8.91 10.76 -0.82
N GLU A 170 -8.59 11.84 -1.54
CA GLU A 170 -8.14 13.12 -0.94
C GLU A 170 -9.21 13.69 -0.01
N GLU A 171 -10.44 13.82 -0.50
CA GLU A 171 -11.59 14.33 0.26
C GLU A 171 -11.86 13.46 1.49
N PHE A 172 -11.92 12.14 1.32
CA PHE A 172 -12.13 11.23 2.44
C PHE A 172 -11.02 11.36 3.49
N ASN A 173 -9.75 11.28 3.10
CA ASN A 173 -8.63 11.36 4.05
C ASN A 173 -8.54 12.73 4.76
N GLN A 174 -9.01 13.80 4.11
CA GLN A 174 -9.11 15.14 4.69
C GLN A 174 -10.24 15.22 5.72
N TYR A 175 -11.44 14.73 5.38
CA TYR A 175 -12.66 14.92 6.18
C TYR A 175 -13.07 13.70 7.01
N LYS A 176 -12.25 12.64 7.05
CA LYS A 176 -12.52 11.38 7.79
C LYS A 176 -12.98 11.54 9.24
N ALA A 177 -12.52 12.58 9.95
CA ALA A 177 -12.89 12.83 11.34
C ALA A 177 -14.39 13.18 11.45
N ASP A 178 -14.89 13.96 10.49
CA ASP A 178 -16.29 14.35 10.40
C ASP A 178 -17.16 13.22 9.86
N ILE A 179 -16.62 12.40 8.96
CA ILE A 179 -17.32 11.29 8.31
C ILE A 179 -17.44 10.08 9.24
N CYS A 180 -16.33 9.61 9.82
CA CYS A 180 -16.31 8.35 10.56
C CYS A 180 -16.55 8.51 12.08
N LYS A 181 -16.49 9.74 12.65
CA LYS A 181 -16.83 10.22 14.02
C LYS A 181 -16.35 9.46 15.27
N LYS A 182 -16.19 8.14 15.22
CA LYS A 182 -15.94 7.22 16.34
C LYS A 182 -14.56 6.56 16.31
N HIS A 183 -13.83 6.75 15.23
CA HIS A 183 -12.62 5.99 14.94
C HIS A 183 -11.49 6.93 14.56
N CYS A 184 -10.32 6.70 15.16
CA CYS A 184 -9.07 7.35 14.79
C CYS A 184 -8.33 6.46 13.77
N GLY A 185 -7.34 7.03 13.06
CA GLY A 185 -6.47 6.20 12.21
C GLY A 185 -7.03 5.67 10.89
N ILE A 186 -8.28 6.01 10.53
CA ILE A 186 -8.87 5.54 9.27
C ILE A 186 -8.30 6.33 8.10
N PHE A 187 -7.49 5.69 7.26
CA PHE A 187 -7.02 6.27 6.01
C PHE A 187 -7.23 5.31 4.86
N ILE A 188 -7.53 5.85 3.68
CA ILE A 188 -7.35 5.12 2.43
C ILE A 188 -5.93 5.36 1.94
N VAL A 189 -5.19 4.28 1.73
CA VAL A 189 -3.81 4.30 1.23
C VAL A 189 -3.79 3.76 -0.20
N PRO A 190 -3.94 4.63 -1.21
CA PRO A 190 -3.91 4.21 -2.60
C PRO A 190 -2.48 3.90 -3.03
N ILE A 191 -2.27 2.72 -3.60
CA ILE A 191 -0.99 2.27 -4.13
C ILE A 191 -1.24 1.77 -5.54
N ASN A 192 -0.40 2.19 -6.49
CA ASN A 192 -0.45 1.57 -7.81
C ASN A 192 0.55 0.40 -7.94
N LEU A 193 0.25 -0.55 -8.83
CA LEU A 193 1.12 -1.71 -9.05
C LEU A 193 2.49 -1.31 -9.63
N GLU A 194 2.58 -0.19 -10.36
CA GLU A 194 3.88 0.30 -10.87
C GLU A 194 4.80 0.84 -9.76
N MET A 195 4.24 1.38 -8.66
CA MET A 195 5.01 1.77 -7.47
C MET A 195 5.59 0.53 -6.79
N ILE A 196 4.79 -0.55 -6.68
CA ILE A 196 5.26 -1.82 -6.13
C ILE A 196 6.38 -2.40 -7.01
N GLN A 197 6.22 -2.37 -8.33
CA GLN A 197 7.28 -2.76 -9.26
C GLN A 197 8.55 -1.94 -9.03
N ALA A 198 8.43 -0.63 -8.92
CA ALA A 198 9.57 0.26 -8.73
C ALA A 198 10.28 0.01 -7.38
N VAL A 199 9.53 -0.30 -6.31
CA VAL A 199 10.08 -0.70 -5.00
C VAL A 199 10.88 -2.01 -5.11
N ILE A 200 10.33 -3.01 -5.79
CA ILE A 200 10.97 -4.30 -6.04
C ILE A 200 12.27 -4.12 -6.83
N SER A 201 12.22 -3.45 -7.99
CA SER A 201 13.38 -3.30 -8.88
C SER A 201 14.51 -2.47 -8.25
N HIS A 202 14.19 -1.55 -7.34
CA HIS A 202 15.19 -0.77 -6.59
C HIS A 202 15.58 -1.40 -5.26
N LYS A 203 15.08 -2.61 -4.95
CA LYS A 203 15.35 -3.35 -3.72
C LYS A 203 15.08 -2.54 -2.44
N ILE A 204 14.05 -1.71 -2.46
CA ILE A 204 13.66 -0.90 -1.30
C ILE A 204 12.89 -1.79 -0.34
N ASN A 205 13.20 -1.76 0.96
CA ASN A 205 12.48 -2.55 1.97
C ASN A 205 10.99 -2.19 1.99
N PHE A 206 10.12 -3.19 1.87
CA PHE A 206 8.68 -3.00 1.76
C PHE A 206 8.04 -2.40 3.02
N CYS A 207 8.59 -2.65 4.22
CA CYS A 207 8.17 -1.99 5.46
C CYS A 207 8.29 -0.46 5.35
N TYR A 208 9.42 0.03 4.82
CA TYR A 208 9.61 1.46 4.62
C TYR A 208 8.68 2.01 3.56
N PHE A 209 8.39 1.24 2.50
CA PHE A 209 7.41 1.65 1.50
C PHE A 209 6.01 1.78 2.08
N ILE A 210 5.53 0.82 2.88
CA ILE A 210 4.22 0.90 3.55
C ILE A 210 4.16 2.10 4.49
N LYS A 211 5.21 2.31 5.31
CA LYS A 211 5.29 3.47 6.21
C LYS A 211 5.29 4.79 5.43
N TRP A 212 6.02 4.86 4.31
CA TRP A 212 6.01 6.02 3.42
C TRP A 212 4.63 6.26 2.80
N ALA A 213 3.96 5.21 2.33
CA ALA A 213 2.66 5.31 1.68
C ALA A 213 1.60 5.84 2.65
N ILE A 214 1.57 5.32 3.89
CA ILE A 214 0.74 5.84 4.97
C ILE A 214 1.07 7.31 5.22
N HIS A 215 2.34 7.67 5.41
CA HIS A 215 2.76 9.05 5.65
C HIS A 215 2.28 10.01 4.54
N ARG A 216 2.44 9.63 3.27
CA ARG A 216 2.02 10.42 2.11
C ARG A 216 0.50 10.53 1.96
N SER A 217 -0.24 9.48 2.33
CA SER A 217 -1.71 9.53 2.38
C SER A 217 -2.21 10.47 3.47
N LYS A 218 -1.57 10.46 4.65
CA LYS A 218 -1.90 11.36 5.76
C LYS A 218 -1.65 12.82 5.40
N SER A 219 -0.57 13.10 4.68
CA SER A 219 -0.20 14.46 4.26
C SER A 219 -0.83 14.89 2.93
N HIS A 220 -1.79 14.12 2.39
CA HIS A 220 -2.46 14.39 1.11
C HIS A 220 -1.51 14.57 -0.09
N ASN A 221 -0.33 13.95 -0.05
CA ASN A 221 0.73 14.11 -1.07
C ASN A 221 1.02 12.83 -1.85
N ILE A 222 0.22 11.77 -1.70
CA ILE A 222 0.39 10.52 -2.45
C ILE A 222 -0.11 10.64 -3.90
N THR A 223 -1.14 11.46 -4.15
CA THR A 223 -1.77 11.60 -5.45
C THR A 223 -0.85 12.09 -6.56
N PRO A 224 0.04 13.09 -6.35
CA PRO A 224 1.03 13.47 -7.36
C PRO A 224 1.91 12.30 -7.81
N HIS A 225 2.33 11.44 -6.86
CA HIS A 225 3.10 10.23 -7.18
C HIS A 225 2.26 9.22 -7.96
N LEU A 226 0.98 9.01 -7.62
CA LEU A 226 0.11 8.13 -8.39
C LEU A 226 -0.13 8.63 -9.82
N ARG A 227 -0.21 9.95 -10.01
CA ARG A 227 -0.34 10.58 -11.34
C ARG A 227 0.95 10.51 -12.16
N ALA A 228 2.12 10.35 -11.52
CA ALA A 228 3.42 10.24 -12.18
C ALA A 228 3.60 8.94 -12.97
N PHE A 229 2.86 7.88 -12.65
CA PHE A 229 2.88 6.60 -13.35
C PHE A 229 1.85 6.50 -14.49
N LYS A 230 1.25 7.63 -14.92
CA LYS A 230 0.36 7.64 -16.09
C LYS A 230 1.20 7.42 -17.36
N ASN A 231 0.92 6.32 -18.07
CA ASN A 231 1.33 6.15 -19.47
C ASN A 231 0.56 7.13 -20.36
#